data_AF-A0A0H3I639-F1
#
_entry.id   AF-A0A0H3I639-F1
#
_cell.length_a   1.000
_cell.length_b   1.000
_cell.length_c   1.000
_cell.angle_alpha   90.00
_cell.angle_beta   90.00
_cell.angle_gamma   90.00
#
_symmetry.space_group_name_H-M   'P 1'
#
loop_
_entity.id
_entity.type
_entity.pdbx_description
1 polymer ?
#
loop_
_entity_poly.entity_id
_entity_poly.type
_entity_poly.pdbx_seq_one_letter_code
_entity_poly.pdbx_strand_id
1 'polypeptide(L)'
;MANSAMIAAYLRRSLTRRHLRYLVLGRVITVSTTSFSSLALPAEQLSNLNELGYTDMTPVQAATLPAVLSGADVRAKAKTGSGKTAAFGIGLLDRIVVSDFTTQALVLCPTRELADQVSKELRRLARFAQNIKILTLCGGQPMGQQLDSLVHAPHIVVGTPGRIQDHLRKRSLSLDSLKVLVLDEADRMLDMGFTDAIDDVISYTPSDRQTLLFSATYPEEIEQISARVQRQPQRFEIADNVEESAIEQRFYETTKEQRLPLLIAILSHYQPASCVVFCNTKRDCQSVFDALDMRGISVSALHGDLEQRDRDQVLVRFANRSCRVLVATDVAARGLDIKELALVVNFELAFDPEVHVHRIGRTGRAGTQGLAVSLCTPQEMNRANLIEDYLGMRIKWTSADEISRSGEVALEPEMMTLCIDGGRKAKIRPGDILGALTGDAGLTAAEVGKIDMFPLHAYVAIRKASAKRALQQFQKGKIKGKSCKARLLK
;
A
#
# COMPACT_ATOMS: atom_id res chain seq x y z
N MET A 1 29.13 -34.33 45.71
CA MET A 1 28.43 -35.06 44.64
C MET A 1 27.00 -35.42 45.04
N ALA A 2 26.13 -34.41 45.25
CA ALA A 2 24.68 -34.60 45.41
C ALA A 2 23.97 -33.24 45.27
N ASN A 3 24.20 -32.51 44.17
CA ASN A 3 23.40 -31.30 43.88
C ASN A 3 23.23 -30.96 42.39
N SER A 4 23.69 -31.83 41.48
CA SER A 4 23.54 -31.62 40.02
C SER A 4 22.40 -32.44 39.40
N ALA A 5 21.74 -33.32 40.16
CA ALA A 5 20.67 -34.17 39.64
C ALA A 5 19.25 -33.60 39.85
N MET A 6 19.05 -32.65 40.78
CA MET A 6 17.71 -32.08 41.06
C MET A 6 17.36 -30.88 40.17
N ILE A 7 18.36 -30.14 39.68
CA ILE A 7 18.14 -28.97 38.81
C ILE A 7 17.84 -29.40 37.36
N ALA A 8 18.33 -30.57 36.93
CA ALA A 8 18.06 -31.10 35.59
C ALA A 8 16.62 -31.66 35.42
N ALA A 9 15.92 -31.97 36.51
CA ALA A 9 14.55 -32.47 36.47
C ALA A 9 13.48 -31.35 36.44
N TYR A 10 13.80 -30.14 36.90
CA TYR A 10 12.86 -29.01 36.89
C TYR A 10 12.82 -28.27 35.54
N LEU A 11 13.85 -28.43 34.69
CA LEU A 11 13.97 -27.74 33.39
C LEU A 11 13.47 -28.55 32.18
N ARG A 12 12.84 -29.72 32.38
CA ARG A 12 12.31 -30.55 31.26
C ARG A 12 10.79 -30.68 31.15
N ARG A 13 10.01 -29.90 31.91
CA ARG A 13 8.54 -29.85 31.78
C ARG A 13 7.98 -28.44 31.94
N SER A 14 8.27 -27.54 31.00
CA SER A 14 7.42 -26.36 30.75
C SER A 14 7.61 -25.81 29.34
N LEU A 15 7.46 -26.68 28.33
CA LEU A 15 7.11 -26.22 26.99
C LEU A 15 5.61 -25.92 26.98
N THR A 16 5.24 -24.76 26.45
CA THR A 16 3.92 -24.11 26.40
C THR A 16 3.49 -23.32 27.65
N ARG A 17 3.92 -22.04 27.75
CA ARG A 17 3.11 -20.93 28.31
C ARG A 17 3.75 -19.55 28.06
N ARG A 18 2.99 -18.72 27.34
CA ARG A 18 3.29 -17.36 26.83
C ARG A 18 3.33 -16.21 27.87
N HIS A 19 3.66 -16.44 29.14
CA HIS A 19 3.44 -15.40 30.18
C HIS A 19 4.55 -15.39 31.25
N LEU A 20 5.14 -14.21 31.50
CA LEU A 20 5.87 -13.91 32.74
C LEU A 20 4.95 -13.13 33.68
N ARG A 21 4.84 -13.54 34.94
CA ARG A 21 4.09 -12.81 35.99
C ARG A 21 5.08 -12.11 36.92
N TYR A 22 4.97 -10.78 37.05
CA TYR A 22 5.60 -10.03 38.14
C TYR A 22 4.55 -9.57 39.14
N LEU A 23 4.88 -9.62 40.43
CA LEU A 23 4.00 -9.25 41.54
C LEU A 23 4.44 -7.87 42.07
N VAL A 24 3.73 -6.81 41.67
CA VAL A 24 3.84 -5.49 42.31
C VAL A 24 2.42 -5.02 42.61
N LEU A 25 2.12 -4.90 43.90
CA LEU A 25 0.96 -4.21 44.48
C LEU A 25 -0.38 -4.34 43.72
N GLY A 26 -1.05 -5.47 43.91
CA GLY A 26 -2.53 -5.53 43.94
C GLY A 26 -3.31 -5.56 42.62
N ARG A 27 -2.67 -5.50 41.44
CA ARG A 27 -3.35 -5.78 40.15
C ARG A 27 -2.50 -6.73 39.31
N VAL A 28 -3.05 -7.88 38.94
CA VAL A 28 -2.45 -8.76 37.93
C VAL A 28 -2.60 -8.07 36.56
N ILE A 29 -1.57 -7.33 36.13
CA ILE A 29 -1.48 -6.85 34.75
C ILE A 29 -0.77 -7.94 33.96
N THR A 30 -1.51 -8.67 33.14
CA THR A 30 -0.93 -9.52 32.09
C THR A 30 -0.35 -8.60 31.01
N VAL A 31 0.96 -8.37 31.03
CA VAL A 31 1.67 -7.72 29.92
C VAL A 31 1.83 -8.76 28.81
N SER A 32 1.05 -8.65 27.75
CA SER A 32 1.31 -9.42 26.53
C SER A 32 2.62 -8.93 25.91
N THR A 33 3.55 -9.83 25.57
CA THR A 33 4.81 -9.49 24.88
C THR A 33 4.58 -8.96 23.45
N THR A 34 3.33 -8.96 22.98
CA THR A 34 2.91 -8.38 21.69
C THR A 34 2.28 -7.01 21.82
N SER A 35 2.02 -6.51 23.04
CA SER A 35 1.39 -5.20 23.19
C SER A 35 2.40 -4.08 22.94
N PHE A 36 1.99 -3.01 22.25
CA PHE A 36 2.82 -1.80 22.11
C PHE A 36 3.22 -1.19 23.46
N SER A 37 2.41 -1.39 24.51
CA SER A 37 2.72 -0.95 25.87
C SER A 37 3.94 -1.65 26.50
N SER A 38 4.42 -2.75 25.90
CA SER A 38 5.66 -3.41 26.30
C SER A 38 6.92 -2.70 25.80
N LEU A 39 6.79 -1.75 24.88
CA LEU A 39 7.89 -0.94 24.35
C LEU A 39 8.05 0.35 25.16
N ALA A 40 9.29 0.86 25.22
CA ALA A 40 9.61 2.14 25.86
C ALA A 40 9.23 3.32 24.95
N LEU A 41 7.93 3.56 24.77
CA LEU A 41 7.39 4.67 23.97
C LEU A 41 6.77 5.75 24.88
N PRO A 42 6.77 7.02 24.46
CA PRO A 42 6.06 8.09 25.15
C PRO A 42 4.57 7.77 25.33
N ALA A 43 4.00 8.22 26.45
CA ALA A 43 2.59 7.96 26.79
C ALA A 43 1.62 8.52 25.74
N GLU A 44 1.94 9.69 25.18
CA GLU A 44 1.16 10.33 24.12
C GLU A 44 1.18 9.49 22.83
N GLN A 45 2.33 8.87 22.52
CA GLN A 45 2.44 7.99 21.35
C GLN A 45 1.63 6.71 21.56
N LEU A 46 1.69 6.09 22.74
CA LEU A 46 0.86 4.93 23.08
C LEU A 46 -0.64 5.26 23.01
N SER A 47 -1.05 6.44 23.48
CA SER A 47 -2.45 6.91 23.37
C SER A 47 -2.88 7.04 21.91
N ASN A 48 -2.06 7.68 21.07
CA ASN A 48 -2.35 7.81 19.64
C ASN A 48 -2.42 6.46 18.93
N LEU A 49 -1.53 5.51 19.27
CA LEU A 49 -1.57 4.15 18.73
C LEU A 49 -2.89 3.45 19.06
N ASN A 50 -3.34 3.54 20.33
CA ASN A 50 -4.64 2.99 20.73
C ASN A 50 -5.81 3.64 19.98
N GLU A 51 -5.83 4.96 19.82
CA GLU A 51 -6.86 5.67 19.04
C GLU A 51 -6.87 5.30 17.55
N LEU A 52 -5.71 4.95 17.00
CA LEU A 52 -5.56 4.48 15.63
C LEU A 52 -5.98 3.01 15.46
N GLY A 53 -6.25 2.29 16.55
CA GLY A 53 -6.62 0.88 16.55
C GLY A 53 -5.44 -0.10 16.61
N TYR A 54 -4.24 0.37 16.96
CA TYR A 54 -3.07 -0.50 17.16
C TYR A 54 -3.11 -1.14 18.55
N THR A 55 -3.90 -2.20 18.72
CA THR A 55 -4.05 -2.92 20.00
C THR A 55 -2.87 -3.85 20.30
N ASP A 56 -2.46 -4.62 19.29
CA ASP A 56 -1.36 -5.58 19.35
C ASP A 56 -0.42 -5.40 18.16
N MET A 57 0.86 -5.62 18.38
CA MET A 57 1.88 -5.64 17.34
C MET A 57 1.68 -6.84 16.42
N THR A 58 1.74 -6.61 15.11
CA THR A 58 1.89 -7.68 14.13
C THR A 58 3.22 -8.41 14.31
N PRO A 59 3.39 -9.63 13.78
CA PRO A 59 4.65 -10.38 13.93
C PRO A 59 5.89 -9.60 13.47
N VAL A 60 5.81 -8.85 12.37
CA VAL A 60 6.91 -7.99 11.91
C VAL A 60 7.17 -6.84 12.88
N GLN A 61 6.13 -6.20 13.40
CA GLN A 61 6.27 -5.11 14.37
C GLN A 61 6.94 -5.61 15.65
N ALA A 62 6.47 -6.72 16.22
CA ALA A 62 7.02 -7.31 17.43
C ALA A 62 8.48 -7.76 17.26
N ALA A 63 8.84 -8.28 16.08
CA ALA A 63 10.20 -8.69 15.77
C ALA A 63 11.15 -7.50 15.60
N THR A 64 10.74 -6.46 14.86
CA THR A 64 11.67 -5.39 14.46
C THR A 64 11.68 -4.20 15.41
N LEU A 65 10.56 -3.81 16.01
CA LEU A 65 10.45 -2.56 16.79
C LEU A 65 11.48 -2.43 17.92
N PRO A 66 11.77 -3.48 18.73
CA PRO A 66 12.79 -3.37 19.77
C PRO A 66 14.17 -2.96 19.23
N ALA A 67 14.59 -3.54 18.10
CA ALA A 67 15.85 -3.21 17.44
C ALA A 67 15.84 -1.82 16.79
N VAL A 68 14.71 -1.44 16.19
CA VAL A 68 14.54 -0.10 15.62
C VAL A 68 14.66 0.96 16.71
N LEU A 69 13.95 0.80 17.83
CA LEU A 69 13.96 1.75 18.94
C LEU A 69 15.33 1.84 19.63
N SER A 70 16.08 0.73 19.70
CA SER A 70 17.46 0.75 20.21
C SER A 70 18.45 1.46 19.27
N GLY A 71 18.04 1.85 18.07
CA GLY A 71 18.90 2.51 17.08
C GLY A 71 19.74 1.59 16.22
N ALA A 72 19.48 0.27 16.26
CA ALA A 72 20.21 -0.66 15.42
C ALA A 72 19.73 -0.55 13.97
N ASP A 73 20.63 -0.78 13.03
CA ASP A 73 20.22 -1.00 11.64
C ASP A 73 19.39 -2.29 11.56
N VAL A 74 18.35 -2.26 10.74
CA VAL A 74 17.41 -3.38 10.62
C VAL A 74 17.33 -3.79 9.17
N ARG A 75 17.42 -5.10 8.95
CA ARG A 75 17.18 -5.73 7.67
C ARG A 75 16.03 -6.72 7.82
N ALA A 76 14.87 -6.37 7.29
CA ALA A 76 13.65 -7.14 7.48
C ALA A 76 13.10 -7.68 6.16
N LYS A 77 12.89 -9.00 6.10
CA LYS A 77 12.14 -9.69 5.05
C LYS A 77 10.69 -9.85 5.49
N ALA A 78 9.79 -9.13 4.81
CA ALA A 78 8.37 -9.18 5.09
C ALA A 78 7.52 -8.74 3.88
N LYS A 79 6.40 -9.42 3.67
CA LYS A 79 5.45 -9.11 2.59
C LYS A 79 4.76 -7.76 2.75
N THR A 80 4.24 -7.20 1.66
CA THR A 80 3.38 -5.99 1.70
C THR A 80 2.14 -6.27 2.56
N GLY A 81 1.67 -5.26 3.30
CA GLY A 81 0.50 -5.40 4.19
C GLY A 81 0.79 -6.07 5.54
N SER A 82 2.02 -6.48 5.83
CA SER A 82 2.40 -7.07 7.14
C SER A 82 2.48 -6.04 8.29
N GLY A 83 2.40 -4.74 7.99
CA GLY A 83 2.50 -3.67 8.99
C GLY A 83 3.89 -3.02 9.11
N LYS A 84 4.76 -3.19 8.11
CA LYS A 84 6.13 -2.62 8.04
C LYS A 84 6.16 -1.10 8.25
N THR A 85 5.22 -0.39 7.63
CA THR A 85 5.11 1.07 7.73
C THR A 85 4.95 1.57 9.15
N ALA A 86 4.13 0.88 9.96
CA ALA A 86 4.01 1.22 11.38
C ALA A 86 5.28 0.86 12.16
N ALA A 87 5.94 -0.26 11.82
CA ALA A 87 7.18 -0.67 12.48
C ALA A 87 8.30 0.36 12.30
N PHE A 88 8.64 0.75 11.07
CA PHE A 88 9.65 1.78 10.86
C PHE A 88 9.14 3.18 11.21
N GLY A 89 7.85 3.45 11.04
CA GLY A 89 7.28 4.77 11.30
C GLY A 89 7.31 5.15 12.78
N ILE A 90 6.98 4.21 13.67
CA ILE A 90 7.07 4.41 15.12
C ILE A 90 8.52 4.69 15.53
N GLY A 91 9.46 3.86 15.07
CA GLY A 91 10.88 4.02 15.42
C GLY A 91 11.54 5.25 14.81
N LEU A 92 11.15 5.64 13.59
CA LEU A 92 11.61 6.88 12.98
C LEU A 92 11.10 8.09 13.77
N LEU A 93 9.83 8.11 14.16
CA LEU A 93 9.23 9.22 14.91
C LEU A 93 9.87 9.42 16.29
N ASP A 94 10.31 8.35 16.94
CA ASP A 94 11.05 8.39 18.20
C ASP A 94 12.38 9.19 18.11
N ARG A 95 12.97 9.26 16.91
CA ARG A 95 14.23 9.97 16.65
C ARG A 95 14.06 11.44 16.25
N ILE A 96 12.83 11.90 16.03
CA ILE A 96 12.56 13.26 15.53
C ILE A 96 12.58 14.26 16.68
N VAL A 97 13.42 15.29 16.53
CA VAL A 97 13.47 16.44 17.42
C VAL A 97 12.70 17.59 16.77
N VAL A 98 11.49 17.85 17.24
CA VAL A 98 10.55 18.82 16.64
C VAL A 98 11.06 20.27 16.65
N SER A 99 11.90 20.63 17.62
CA SER A 99 12.49 21.97 17.71
C SER A 99 13.59 22.25 16.68
N ASP A 100 14.08 21.21 16.01
CA ASP A 100 15.14 21.30 15.01
C ASP A 100 14.53 21.27 13.60
N PHE A 101 14.48 22.44 12.96
CA PHE A 101 13.92 22.65 11.62
C PHE A 101 14.88 22.20 10.51
N THR A 102 15.29 20.94 10.55
CA THR A 102 16.11 20.27 9.55
C THR A 102 15.49 18.93 9.15
N THR A 103 15.88 18.40 7.99
CA THR A 103 15.45 17.05 7.59
C THR A 103 16.24 15.99 8.35
N GLN A 104 15.53 15.28 9.23
CA GLN A 104 16.09 14.30 10.17
C GLN A 104 15.77 12.87 9.76
N ALA A 105 14.77 12.65 8.90
CA ALA A 105 14.50 11.32 8.35
C ALA A 105 14.08 11.35 6.88
N LEU A 106 14.46 10.28 6.17
CA LEU A 106 14.19 10.07 4.75
C LEU A 106 13.65 8.66 4.56
N VAL A 107 12.50 8.55 3.89
CA VAL A 107 11.94 7.28 3.46
C VAL A 107 11.93 7.23 1.94
N LEU A 108 12.70 6.31 1.36
CA LEU A 108 12.67 6.03 -0.06
C LEU A 108 11.64 4.93 -0.35
N CYS A 109 10.77 5.20 -1.32
CA CYS A 109 9.75 4.26 -1.80
C CYS A 109 9.86 4.12 -3.34
N PRO A 110 9.59 2.94 -3.92
CA PRO A 110 9.65 2.71 -5.37
C PRO A 110 8.65 3.53 -6.18
N THR A 111 7.47 3.79 -5.63
CA THR A 111 6.38 4.46 -6.37
C THR A 111 5.83 5.67 -5.62
N ARG A 112 5.17 6.55 -6.37
CA ARG A 112 4.55 7.77 -5.84
C ARG A 112 3.38 7.45 -4.93
N GLU A 113 2.64 6.42 -5.30
CA GLU A 113 1.47 5.91 -4.61
C GLU A 113 1.86 5.35 -3.24
N LEU A 114 2.94 4.56 -3.17
CA LEU A 114 3.47 4.07 -1.90
C LEU A 114 4.03 5.22 -1.05
N ALA A 115 4.74 6.18 -1.65
CA ALA A 115 5.22 7.36 -0.93
C ALA A 115 4.08 8.21 -0.32
N ASP A 116 2.96 8.36 -1.02
CA ASP A 116 1.77 9.04 -0.48
C ASP A 116 1.10 8.23 0.65
N GLN A 117 1.01 6.90 0.52
CA GLN A 117 0.51 6.00 1.57
C GLN A 117 1.36 6.08 2.83
N VAL A 118 2.68 5.93 2.69
CA VAL A 118 3.64 6.02 3.80
C VAL A 118 3.56 7.40 4.45
N SER A 119 3.50 8.48 3.67
CA SER A 119 3.34 9.84 4.20
C SER A 119 2.03 10.03 4.97
N LYS A 120 0.91 9.49 4.48
CA LYS A 120 -0.38 9.52 5.18
C LYS A 120 -0.32 8.74 6.49
N GLU A 121 0.30 7.55 6.49
CA GLU A 121 0.42 6.73 7.69
C GLU A 121 1.35 7.38 8.71
N LEU A 122 2.51 7.90 8.30
CA LEU A 122 3.40 8.66 9.16
C LEU A 122 2.70 9.88 9.77
N ARG A 123 1.84 10.59 9.03
CA ARG A 123 1.02 11.70 9.59
C ARG A 123 0.03 11.21 10.64
N ARG A 124 -0.58 10.03 10.47
CA ARG A 124 -1.47 9.43 11.48
C ARG A 124 -0.69 9.06 12.73
N LEU A 125 0.45 8.39 12.56
CA LEU A 125 1.34 7.99 13.65
C LEU A 125 1.94 9.19 14.38
N ALA A 126 2.21 10.30 13.69
CA ALA A 126 2.78 11.52 14.26
C ALA A 126 1.79 12.40 15.05
N ARG A 127 0.49 12.09 15.09
CA ARG A 127 -0.54 12.95 15.72
C ARG A 127 -0.31 13.22 17.22
N PHE A 128 0.49 12.40 17.90
CA PHE A 128 0.86 12.62 19.30
C PHE A 128 1.77 13.84 19.50
N ALA A 129 2.47 14.28 18.46
CA ALA A 129 3.40 15.39 18.49
C ALA A 129 2.92 16.54 17.59
N GLN A 130 3.01 17.76 18.10
CA GLN A 130 2.65 18.95 17.33
C GLN A 130 3.78 19.31 16.36
N ASN A 131 3.42 19.99 15.27
CA ASN A 131 4.37 20.64 14.34
C ASN A 131 5.37 19.72 13.61
N ILE A 132 5.19 18.39 13.63
CA ILE A 132 5.96 17.49 12.76
C ILE A 132 5.58 17.74 11.30
N LYS A 133 6.43 18.48 10.59
CA LYS A 133 6.35 18.66 9.15
C LYS A 133 6.87 17.44 8.39
N ILE A 134 5.95 16.76 7.70
CA ILE A 134 6.23 15.67 6.75
C ILE A 134 6.00 16.19 5.33
N LEU A 135 6.91 15.91 4.40
CA LEU A 135 6.78 16.29 2.99
C LEU A 135 6.99 15.09 2.07
N THR A 136 6.14 14.97 1.04
CA THR A 136 6.28 13.93 0.01
C THR A 136 6.88 14.54 -1.25
N LEU A 137 7.99 13.98 -1.74
CA LEU A 137 8.69 14.44 -2.93
C LEU A 137 8.73 13.32 -3.98
N CYS A 138 8.01 13.50 -5.07
CA CYS A 138 7.79 12.45 -6.08
C CYS A 138 7.87 13.01 -7.49
N GLY A 139 8.30 12.17 -8.43
CA GLY A 139 8.28 12.48 -9.87
C GLY A 139 6.87 12.83 -10.36
N GLY A 140 6.75 13.45 -11.53
CA GLY A 140 5.46 13.80 -12.16
C GLY A 140 4.54 14.76 -11.36
N GLN A 141 5.06 15.44 -10.34
CA GLN A 141 4.55 16.74 -9.90
C GLN A 141 5.52 17.85 -10.34
N PRO A 142 5.03 19.05 -10.68
CA PRO A 142 5.88 20.17 -11.04
C PRO A 142 6.90 20.50 -9.93
N MET A 143 8.15 20.71 -10.32
CA MET A 143 9.25 21.00 -9.39
C MET A 143 8.99 22.25 -8.54
N GLY A 144 8.46 23.33 -9.14
CA GLY A 144 8.18 24.59 -8.43
C GLY A 144 7.31 24.42 -7.19
N GLN A 145 6.25 23.61 -7.27
CA GLN A 145 5.37 23.37 -6.10
C GLN A 145 6.07 22.63 -4.96
N GLN A 146 7.04 21.78 -5.29
CA GLN A 146 7.85 21.07 -4.30
C GLN A 146 8.88 22.02 -3.68
N LEU A 147 9.50 22.91 -4.47
CA LEU A 147 10.39 23.97 -3.98
C LEU A 147 9.66 24.91 -3.00
N ASP A 148 8.46 25.37 -3.34
CA ASP A 148 7.65 26.20 -2.44
C ASP A 148 7.37 25.50 -1.09
N SER A 149 7.22 24.18 -1.12
CA SER A 149 6.97 23.37 0.09
C SER A 149 8.23 23.15 0.93
N LEU A 150 9.41 23.30 0.33
CA LEU A 150 10.74 23.14 0.95
C LEU A 150 11.30 24.44 1.55
N VAL A 151 10.66 25.59 1.33
CA VAL A 151 11.06 26.90 1.92
C VAL A 151 11.29 26.82 3.43
N HIS A 152 10.49 26.00 4.12
CA HIS A 152 10.78 25.56 5.48
C HIS A 152 11.14 24.08 5.45
N ALA A 153 12.28 23.70 6.01
CA ALA A 153 12.71 22.32 5.98
C ALA A 153 11.68 21.40 6.68
N PRO A 154 11.27 20.29 6.05
CA PRO A 154 10.48 19.26 6.72
C PRO A 154 11.39 18.41 7.63
N HIS A 155 10.85 17.89 8.74
CA HIS A 155 11.57 16.94 9.58
C HIS A 155 11.70 15.58 8.90
N ILE A 156 10.67 15.19 8.14
CA ILE A 156 10.58 13.90 7.47
C ILE A 156 10.28 14.13 5.99
N VAL A 157 11.10 13.53 5.13
CA VAL A 157 10.86 13.45 3.69
C VAL A 157 10.50 12.02 3.31
N VAL A 158 9.46 11.85 2.51
CA VAL A 158 9.10 10.56 1.88
C VAL A 158 9.13 10.76 0.36
N GLY A 159 9.78 9.89 -0.40
CA GLY A 159 9.84 10.12 -1.83
C GLY A 159 10.42 9.01 -2.68
N THR A 160 10.33 9.19 -4.00
CA THR A 160 10.91 8.28 -4.99
C THR A 160 12.37 8.63 -5.26
N PRO A 161 13.30 7.67 -5.39
CA PRO A 161 14.74 7.92 -5.48
C PRO A 161 15.12 9.02 -6.49
N GLY A 162 14.66 8.93 -7.74
CA GLY A 162 15.01 9.91 -8.77
C GLY A 162 14.58 11.35 -8.46
N ARG A 163 13.43 11.56 -7.78
CA ARG A 163 13.00 12.93 -7.41
C ARG A 163 13.77 13.46 -6.22
N ILE A 164 14.10 12.60 -5.26
CA ILE A 164 14.97 13.00 -4.13
C ILE A 164 16.35 13.40 -4.67
N GLN A 165 16.91 12.59 -5.56
CA GLN A 165 18.16 12.88 -6.28
C GLN A 165 18.11 14.24 -7.00
N ASP A 166 17.04 14.53 -7.76
CA ASP A 166 16.86 15.84 -8.42
C ASP A 166 16.94 17.00 -7.42
N HIS A 167 16.28 16.88 -6.27
CA HIS A 167 16.25 17.93 -5.25
C HIS A 167 17.61 18.14 -4.58
N LEU A 168 18.35 17.06 -4.33
CA LEU A 168 19.71 17.07 -3.77
C LEU A 168 20.71 17.72 -4.73
N ARG A 169 20.71 17.30 -5.99
CA ARG A 169 21.59 17.88 -7.03
C ARG A 169 21.35 19.38 -7.21
N LYS A 170 20.09 19.82 -7.10
CA LYS A 170 19.70 21.23 -7.15
C LYS A 170 19.90 21.99 -5.84
N ARG A 171 20.40 21.34 -4.78
CA ARG A 171 20.59 21.90 -3.43
C ARG A 171 19.32 22.50 -2.82
N SER A 172 18.16 21.98 -3.22
CA SER A 172 16.86 22.39 -2.68
C SER A 172 16.40 21.56 -1.48
N LEU A 173 17.09 20.44 -1.23
CA LEU A 173 16.98 19.59 -0.06
C LEU A 173 18.40 19.38 0.49
N SER A 174 18.57 19.48 1.81
CA SER A 174 19.79 19.05 2.52
C SER A 174 19.43 17.89 3.43
N LEU A 175 20.33 16.91 3.51
CA LEU A 175 20.21 15.73 4.38
C LEU A 175 21.34 15.66 5.41
N ASP A 176 22.07 16.77 5.64
CA ASP A 176 23.27 16.79 6.49
C ASP A 176 22.96 16.43 7.96
N SER A 177 21.72 16.58 8.39
CA SER A 177 21.24 16.24 9.74
C SER A 177 20.42 14.94 9.79
N LEU A 178 20.52 14.09 8.76
CA LEU A 178 19.72 12.87 8.66
C LEU A 178 20.12 11.85 9.72
N LYS A 179 19.17 11.47 10.58
CA LYS A 179 19.33 10.47 11.64
C LYS A 179 18.84 9.09 11.23
N VAL A 180 17.82 9.03 10.36
CA VAL A 180 17.18 7.78 9.94
C VAL A 180 16.97 7.75 8.43
N LEU A 181 17.49 6.71 7.78
CA LEU A 181 17.19 6.37 6.38
C LEU A 181 16.34 5.10 6.35
N VAL A 182 15.24 5.12 5.62
CA VAL A 182 14.41 3.94 5.37
C VAL A 182 14.37 3.63 3.88
N LEU A 183 14.64 2.37 3.53
CA LEU A 183 14.43 1.80 2.20
C LEU A 183 13.23 0.85 2.28
N ASP A 184 12.06 1.28 1.80
CA ASP A 184 10.84 0.47 1.80
C ASP A 184 10.57 -0.10 0.40
N GLU A 185 10.27 -1.40 0.34
CA GLU A 185 10.19 -2.19 -0.90
C GLU A 185 11.47 -2.03 -1.75
N ALA A 186 12.62 -2.32 -1.12
CA ALA A 186 13.94 -2.12 -1.71
C ALA A 186 14.16 -2.94 -3.00
N ASP A 187 13.75 -4.20 -3.01
CA ASP A 187 13.69 -5.08 -4.19
C ASP A 187 13.04 -4.36 -5.39
N ARG A 188 11.89 -3.73 -5.17
CA ARG A 188 11.16 -3.01 -6.21
C ARG A 188 11.89 -1.81 -6.74
N MET A 189 12.65 -1.12 -5.90
CA MET A 189 13.45 -0.01 -6.39
C MET A 189 14.53 -0.48 -7.36
N LEU A 190 15.11 -1.67 -7.13
CA LEU A 190 16.12 -2.25 -8.02
C LEU A 190 15.52 -2.77 -9.31
N ASP A 191 14.38 -3.46 -9.23
CA ASP A 191 13.60 -3.89 -10.41
C ASP A 191 13.26 -2.72 -11.35
N MET A 192 13.15 -1.51 -10.80
CA MET A 192 12.84 -0.28 -11.53
C MET A 192 14.07 0.48 -12.01
N GLY A 193 15.28 -0.04 -11.75
CA GLY A 193 16.54 0.56 -12.16
C GLY A 193 16.95 1.78 -11.33
N PHE A 194 16.49 1.90 -10.07
CA PHE A 194 16.84 3.04 -9.21
C PHE A 194 18.17 2.89 -8.48
N THR A 195 18.98 1.87 -8.75
CA THR A 195 20.25 1.60 -8.06
C THR A 195 21.17 2.83 -8.02
N ASP A 196 21.47 3.42 -9.18
CA ASP A 196 22.33 4.61 -9.27
C ASP A 196 21.75 5.82 -8.54
N ALA A 197 20.42 5.97 -8.57
CA ALA A 197 19.74 7.07 -7.88
C ALA A 197 19.78 6.89 -6.36
N ILE A 198 19.65 5.65 -5.87
CA ILE A 198 19.77 5.32 -4.45
C ILE A 198 21.20 5.59 -3.96
N ASP A 199 22.20 5.08 -4.68
CA ASP A 199 23.62 5.27 -4.32
C ASP A 199 23.98 6.77 -4.31
N ASP A 200 23.52 7.55 -5.29
CA ASP A 200 23.72 9.01 -5.31
C ASP A 200 23.03 9.68 -4.11
N VAL A 201 21.77 9.37 -3.81
CA VAL A 201 21.05 9.91 -2.64
C VAL A 201 21.81 9.64 -1.34
N ILE A 202 22.30 8.41 -1.15
CA ILE A 202 23.03 8.01 0.05
C ILE A 202 24.34 8.79 0.20
N SER A 203 24.99 9.17 -0.90
CA SER A 203 26.21 9.99 -0.86
C SER A 203 26.00 11.38 -0.21
N TYR A 204 24.77 11.90 -0.21
CA TYR A 204 24.39 13.14 0.47
C TYR A 204 24.01 12.95 1.94
N THR A 205 24.01 11.71 2.45
CA THR A 205 23.60 11.42 3.83
C THR A 205 24.81 11.24 4.75
N PRO A 206 24.72 11.63 6.04
CA PRO A 206 25.74 11.36 7.02
C PRO A 206 26.04 9.87 7.11
N SER A 207 27.30 9.54 7.37
CA SER A 207 27.66 8.17 7.66
C SER A 207 26.92 7.74 8.93
N ASP A 208 27.04 8.47 10.04
CA ASP A 208 26.40 8.14 11.32
C ASP A 208 24.88 8.41 11.30
N ARG A 209 24.13 7.43 10.81
CA ARG A 209 22.67 7.37 10.78
C ARG A 209 22.23 5.92 10.97
N GLN A 210 21.01 5.74 11.44
CA GLN A 210 20.33 4.45 11.42
C GLN A 210 19.76 4.18 10.02
N THR A 211 19.96 2.98 9.49
CA THR A 211 19.39 2.54 8.20
C THR A 211 18.49 1.32 8.37
N LEU A 212 17.23 1.48 7.97
CA LEU A 212 16.20 0.46 8.02
C LEU A 212 15.86 0.00 6.60
N LEU A 213 16.09 -1.28 6.28
CA LEU A 213 15.85 -1.87 4.97
C LEU A 213 14.72 -2.91 5.08
N PHE A 214 13.63 -2.66 4.36
CA PHE A 214 12.48 -3.54 4.27
C PHE A 214 12.27 -4.01 2.83
N SER A 215 12.21 -5.33 2.65
CA SER A 215 12.06 -5.95 1.33
C SER A 215 11.16 -7.18 1.40
N ALA A 216 10.47 -7.52 0.32
CA ALA A 216 9.71 -8.77 0.24
C ALA A 216 10.64 -9.93 -0.12
N THR A 217 11.61 -9.68 -1.00
CA THR A 217 12.63 -10.62 -1.44
C THR A 217 14.04 -10.09 -1.15
N TYR A 218 15.02 -11.00 -1.16
CA TYR A 218 16.42 -10.71 -0.88
C TYR A 218 17.32 -11.38 -1.93
N PRO A 219 17.28 -10.91 -3.18
CA PRO A 219 18.28 -11.29 -4.18
C PRO A 219 19.66 -10.74 -3.79
N GLU A 220 20.70 -11.22 -4.48
CA GLU A 220 22.09 -10.81 -4.27
C GLU A 220 22.27 -9.28 -4.33
N GLU A 221 21.54 -8.61 -5.22
CA GLU A 221 21.57 -7.14 -5.37
C GLU A 221 21.12 -6.41 -4.09
N ILE A 222 20.15 -6.95 -3.35
CA ILE A 222 19.69 -6.39 -2.06
C ILE A 222 20.73 -6.62 -0.97
N GLU A 223 21.39 -7.79 -0.95
CA GLU A 223 22.50 -8.05 -0.04
C GLU A 223 23.66 -7.07 -0.31
N GLN A 224 23.98 -6.80 -1.58
CA GLN A 224 25.01 -5.83 -1.96
C GLN A 224 24.66 -4.41 -1.49
N ILE A 225 23.42 -3.97 -1.64
CA ILE A 225 23.00 -2.65 -1.12
C ILE A 225 23.05 -2.64 0.41
N SER A 226 22.49 -3.65 1.08
CA SER A 226 22.52 -3.77 2.54
C SER A 226 23.95 -3.63 3.08
N ALA A 227 24.92 -4.30 2.46
CA ALA A 227 26.33 -4.23 2.84
C ALA A 227 26.96 -2.85 2.67
N ARG A 228 26.51 -2.05 1.68
CA ARG A 228 27.01 -0.68 1.45
C ARG A 228 26.38 0.34 2.39
N VAL A 229 25.12 0.15 2.76
CA VAL A 229 24.31 1.21 3.37
C VAL A 229 24.00 1.01 4.85
N GLN A 230 24.22 -0.20 5.38
CA GLN A 230 23.94 -0.56 6.78
C GLN A 230 25.21 -0.94 7.54
N ARG A 231 25.17 -0.82 8.87
CA ARG A 231 26.23 -1.26 9.80
C ARG A 231 25.72 -2.38 10.70
N GLN A 232 26.27 -3.58 10.52
CA GLN A 232 25.93 -4.77 11.31
C GLN A 232 24.41 -4.91 11.53
N PRO A 233 23.60 -4.90 10.44
CA PRO A 233 22.15 -4.87 10.58
C PRO A 233 21.63 -6.13 11.26
N GLN A 234 20.68 -5.98 12.16
CA GLN A 234 19.93 -7.10 12.70
C GLN A 234 19.00 -7.65 11.62
N ARG A 235 19.18 -8.94 11.29
CA ARG A 235 18.41 -9.64 10.25
C ARG A 235 17.15 -10.24 10.87
N PHE A 236 16.01 -9.89 10.31
CA PHE A 236 14.71 -10.46 10.66
C PHE A 236 14.08 -11.08 9.42
N GLU A 237 13.84 -12.38 9.49
CA GLU A 237 13.04 -13.09 8.50
C GLU A 237 11.74 -13.51 9.16
N ILE A 238 10.68 -12.78 8.85
CA ILE A 238 9.37 -13.07 9.41
C ILE A 238 8.76 -14.13 8.51
N ALA A 239 8.86 -15.38 8.95
CA ALA A 239 8.22 -16.51 8.30
C ALA A 239 6.70 -16.30 8.23
N ASP A 240 6.11 -16.72 7.12
CA ASP A 240 4.67 -16.75 6.90
C ASP A 240 4.01 -17.79 7.82
N ASN A 241 3.82 -17.44 9.09
CA ASN A 241 2.97 -18.21 10.00
C ASN A 241 1.50 -17.76 9.95
N VAL A 242 1.16 -16.87 9.02
CA VAL A 242 -0.24 -16.66 8.64
C VAL A 242 -0.53 -17.84 7.74
N GLU A 243 -1.47 -18.71 8.13
CA GLU A 243 -2.13 -19.67 7.23
C GLU A 243 -2.15 -19.06 5.84
N GLU A 244 -1.54 -19.70 4.84
CA GLU A 244 -1.67 -19.29 3.45
C GLU A 244 -3.12 -18.85 3.29
N SER A 245 -3.31 -17.54 3.10
CA SER A 245 -4.63 -17.09 2.75
C SER A 245 -4.97 -17.91 1.53
N ALA A 246 -6.02 -18.71 1.63
CA ALA A 246 -6.36 -19.68 0.60
C ALA A 246 -6.81 -18.89 -0.62
N ILE A 247 -5.84 -18.38 -1.38
CA ILE A 247 -6.05 -17.82 -2.70
C ILE A 247 -6.32 -19.04 -3.55
N GLU A 248 -7.58 -19.27 -3.84
CA GLU A 248 -7.95 -20.27 -4.82
C GLU A 248 -7.40 -19.80 -6.17
N GLN A 249 -6.48 -20.59 -6.74
CA GLN A 249 -5.92 -20.33 -8.06
C GLN A 249 -6.61 -21.25 -9.08
N ARG A 250 -7.17 -20.67 -10.13
CA ARG A 250 -7.75 -21.39 -11.27
C ARG A 250 -7.06 -20.97 -12.56
N PHE A 251 -6.63 -21.95 -13.34
CA PHE A 251 -6.04 -21.71 -14.65
C PHE A 251 -6.99 -22.19 -15.74
N TYR A 252 -7.19 -21.36 -16.75
CA TYR A 252 -8.01 -21.70 -17.92
C TYR A 252 -7.12 -21.68 -19.16
N GLU A 253 -7.13 -22.80 -19.88
CA GLU A 253 -6.51 -22.86 -21.20
C GLU A 253 -7.39 -22.12 -22.21
N THR A 254 -6.77 -21.33 -23.08
CA THR A 254 -7.46 -20.53 -24.09
C THR A 254 -6.59 -20.32 -25.33
N THR A 255 -7.16 -19.73 -26.39
CA THR A 255 -6.39 -19.25 -27.55
C THR A 255 -6.32 -17.73 -27.53
N LYS A 256 -5.47 -17.13 -28.36
CA LYS A 256 -5.38 -15.66 -28.45
C LYS A 256 -6.72 -15.02 -28.80
N GLU A 257 -7.49 -15.68 -29.66
CA GLU A 257 -8.79 -15.23 -30.15
C GLU A 257 -9.89 -15.39 -29.09
N GLN A 258 -9.83 -16.47 -28.30
CA GLN A 258 -10.85 -16.79 -27.27
C GLN A 258 -10.57 -16.17 -25.90
N ARG A 259 -9.36 -15.64 -25.68
CA ARG A 259 -8.95 -15.08 -24.38
C ARG A 259 -9.84 -13.94 -23.90
N LEU A 260 -10.16 -12.98 -24.79
CA LEU A 260 -11.00 -11.84 -24.44
C LEU A 260 -12.47 -12.25 -24.21
N PRO A 261 -13.11 -13.06 -25.07
CA PRO A 261 -14.41 -13.68 -24.76
C PRO A 261 -14.44 -14.40 -23.41
N LEU A 262 -13.40 -15.18 -23.10
CA LEU A 262 -13.29 -15.90 -21.84
C LEU A 262 -13.18 -14.96 -20.64
N LEU A 263 -12.41 -13.86 -20.74
CA LEU A 263 -12.36 -12.83 -19.69
C LEU A 263 -13.76 -12.25 -19.40
N ILE A 264 -14.53 -11.95 -20.44
CA ILE A 264 -15.88 -11.40 -20.30
C ILE A 264 -16.81 -12.42 -19.62
N ALA A 265 -16.70 -13.70 -20.01
CA ALA A 265 -17.46 -14.78 -19.39
C ALA A 265 -17.10 -14.94 -17.90
N ILE A 266 -15.81 -14.88 -17.56
CA ILE A 266 -15.31 -14.92 -16.16
C ILE A 266 -15.92 -13.77 -15.35
N LEU A 267 -15.82 -12.55 -15.86
CA LEU A 267 -16.34 -11.36 -15.18
C LEU A 267 -17.86 -11.43 -15.00
N SER A 268 -18.58 -11.93 -16.00
CA SER A 268 -20.05 -12.11 -15.96
C SER A 268 -20.48 -13.20 -14.97
N HIS A 269 -19.70 -14.29 -14.86
CA HIS A 269 -19.95 -15.40 -13.96
C HIS A 269 -19.72 -15.04 -12.50
N TYR A 270 -18.53 -14.50 -12.17
CA TYR A 270 -18.16 -14.23 -10.78
C TYR A 270 -18.75 -12.92 -10.24
N GLN A 271 -19.11 -11.97 -11.12
CA GLN A 271 -19.59 -10.64 -10.76
C GLN A 271 -18.85 -10.01 -9.57
N PRO A 272 -17.51 -9.85 -9.65
CA PRO A 272 -16.71 -9.41 -8.52
C PRO A 272 -17.05 -7.97 -8.12
N ALA A 273 -17.13 -7.69 -6.82
CA ALA A 273 -17.32 -6.32 -6.32
C ALA A 273 -16.15 -5.39 -6.69
N SER A 274 -14.93 -5.95 -6.77
CA SER A 274 -13.71 -5.31 -7.26
C SER A 274 -12.80 -6.35 -7.91
N CYS A 275 -12.24 -6.01 -9.07
CA CYS A 275 -11.38 -6.88 -9.85
C CYS A 275 -10.21 -6.10 -10.44
N VAL A 276 -9.01 -6.69 -10.41
CA VAL A 276 -7.88 -6.22 -11.22
C VAL A 276 -7.60 -7.23 -12.31
N VAL A 277 -7.45 -6.75 -13.54
CA VAL A 277 -7.06 -7.54 -14.72
C VAL A 277 -5.64 -7.12 -15.11
N PHE A 278 -4.67 -8.00 -14.95
CA PHE A 278 -3.28 -7.75 -15.29
C PHE A 278 -2.98 -8.12 -16.74
N CYS A 279 -2.41 -7.17 -17.49
CA CYS A 279 -1.86 -7.39 -18.83
C CYS A 279 -0.35 -7.12 -18.82
N ASN A 280 0.38 -7.70 -19.77
CA ASN A 280 1.83 -7.52 -19.85
C ASN A 280 2.21 -6.19 -20.52
N THR A 281 1.39 -5.69 -21.46
CA THR A 281 1.68 -4.45 -22.20
C THR A 281 0.58 -3.40 -22.06
N LYS A 282 0.94 -2.12 -22.24
CA LYS A 282 0.00 -1.01 -22.26
C LYS A 282 -1.02 -1.09 -23.40
N ARG A 283 -0.62 -1.69 -24.55
CA ARG A 283 -1.50 -1.88 -25.71
C ARG A 283 -2.59 -2.90 -25.38
N ASP A 284 -2.22 -3.99 -24.73
CA ASP A 284 -3.18 -5.00 -24.30
C ASP A 284 -4.12 -4.45 -23.22
N CYS A 285 -3.61 -3.66 -22.27
CA CYS A 285 -4.47 -2.95 -21.31
C CYS A 285 -5.54 -2.10 -22.00
N GLN A 286 -5.15 -1.30 -23.01
CA GLN A 286 -6.10 -0.45 -23.73
C GLN A 286 -7.12 -1.30 -24.51
N SER A 287 -6.66 -2.34 -25.22
CA SER A 287 -7.54 -3.23 -25.98
C SER A 287 -8.56 -3.94 -25.08
N VAL A 288 -8.15 -4.39 -23.89
CA VAL A 288 -9.04 -5.03 -22.93
C VAL A 288 -10.02 -4.00 -22.36
N PHE A 289 -9.55 -2.80 -22.02
CA PHE A 289 -10.42 -1.71 -21.57
C PHE A 289 -11.52 -1.39 -22.60
N ASP A 290 -11.16 -1.14 -23.86
CA ASP A 290 -12.12 -0.77 -24.91
C ASP A 290 -13.19 -1.88 -25.09
N ALA A 291 -12.76 -3.14 -25.07
CA ALA A 291 -13.65 -4.28 -25.23
C ALA A 291 -14.63 -4.50 -24.06
N LEU A 292 -14.20 -4.20 -22.83
CA LEU A 292 -15.05 -4.28 -21.64
C LEU A 292 -16.01 -3.07 -21.59
N ASP A 293 -15.52 -1.87 -21.90
CA ASP A 293 -16.31 -0.64 -21.89
C ASP A 293 -17.45 -0.69 -22.93
N MET A 294 -17.17 -1.18 -24.14
CA MET A 294 -18.19 -1.40 -25.18
C MET A 294 -19.34 -2.33 -24.76
N ARG A 295 -19.10 -3.20 -23.76
CA ARG A 295 -20.11 -4.12 -23.19
C ARG A 295 -20.78 -3.57 -21.92
N GLY A 296 -20.53 -2.31 -21.57
CA GLY A 296 -21.10 -1.68 -20.38
C GLY A 296 -20.53 -2.21 -19.06
N ILE A 297 -19.37 -2.85 -19.08
CA ILE A 297 -18.66 -3.25 -17.86
C ILE A 297 -17.97 -2.01 -17.28
N SER A 298 -18.18 -1.75 -16.00
CA SER A 298 -17.53 -0.63 -15.30
C SER A 298 -16.03 -0.86 -15.18
N VAL A 299 -15.27 -0.27 -16.10
CA VAL A 299 -13.84 -0.52 -16.27
C VAL A 299 -13.02 0.78 -16.28
N SER A 300 -11.74 0.68 -15.91
CA SER A 300 -10.75 1.74 -16.11
C SER A 300 -9.39 1.11 -16.42
N ALA A 301 -8.58 1.78 -17.24
CA ALA A 301 -7.21 1.36 -17.54
C ALA A 301 -6.21 2.12 -16.66
N LEU A 302 -5.11 1.47 -16.27
CA LEU A 302 -3.98 2.06 -15.56
C LEU A 302 -2.67 1.57 -16.16
N HIS A 303 -2.00 2.42 -16.93
CA HIS A 303 -0.72 2.15 -17.57
C HIS A 303 0.21 3.38 -17.55
N GLY A 304 1.42 3.24 -18.11
CA GLY A 304 2.48 4.25 -18.06
C GLY A 304 2.20 5.56 -18.81
N ASP A 305 1.36 5.53 -19.85
CA ASP A 305 1.07 6.73 -20.66
C ASP A 305 0.08 7.71 -19.99
N LEU A 306 -0.52 7.34 -18.86
CA LEU A 306 -1.46 8.22 -18.16
C LEU A 306 -0.71 9.33 -17.42
N GLU A 307 -1.16 10.58 -17.60
CA GLU A 307 -0.73 11.66 -16.73
C GLU A 307 -1.12 11.37 -15.27
N GLN A 308 -0.35 11.90 -14.31
CA GLN A 308 -0.62 11.60 -12.90
C GLN A 308 -2.04 11.97 -12.48
N ARG A 309 -2.55 13.12 -12.94
CA ARG A 309 -3.88 13.57 -12.57
C ARG A 309 -4.95 12.55 -12.97
N ASP A 310 -4.74 11.86 -14.08
CA ASP A 310 -5.66 10.85 -14.58
C ASP A 310 -5.44 9.51 -13.88
N ARG A 311 -4.18 9.15 -13.57
CA ARG A 311 -3.86 8.01 -12.67
C ARG A 311 -4.54 8.15 -11.31
N ASP A 312 -4.40 9.31 -10.66
CA ASP A 312 -5.01 9.58 -9.36
C ASP A 312 -6.54 9.43 -9.43
N GLN A 313 -7.18 9.92 -10.50
CA GLN A 313 -8.63 9.75 -10.71
C GLN A 313 -9.03 8.30 -10.88
N VAL A 314 -8.31 7.52 -11.69
CA VAL A 314 -8.58 6.08 -11.88
C VAL A 314 -8.49 5.34 -10.54
N LEU A 315 -7.44 5.59 -9.77
CA LEU A 315 -7.23 4.93 -8.47
C LEU A 315 -8.28 5.32 -7.45
N VAL A 316 -8.66 6.59 -7.39
CA VAL A 316 -9.74 7.05 -6.51
C VAL A 316 -11.06 6.40 -6.89
N ARG A 317 -11.41 6.36 -8.19
CA ARG A 317 -12.65 5.71 -8.65
C ARG A 317 -12.70 4.25 -8.27
N PHE A 318 -11.60 3.53 -8.43
CA PHE A 318 -11.51 2.12 -8.09
C PHE A 318 -11.61 1.91 -6.57
N ALA A 319 -10.86 2.67 -5.77
CA ALA A 319 -10.94 2.64 -4.30
C ALA A 319 -12.34 2.99 -3.76
N ASN A 320 -13.07 3.86 -4.47
CA ASN A 320 -14.43 4.26 -4.15
C ASN A 320 -15.50 3.28 -4.63
N ARG A 321 -15.14 2.14 -5.24
CA ARG A 321 -16.08 1.20 -5.90
C ARG A 321 -16.96 1.86 -6.98
N SER A 322 -16.44 2.93 -7.59
CA SER A 322 -17.05 3.61 -8.75
C SER A 322 -16.52 3.07 -10.08
N CYS A 323 -15.61 2.10 -9.99
CA CYS A 323 -15.11 1.28 -11.07
C CYS A 323 -14.97 -0.14 -10.52
N ARG A 324 -15.49 -1.15 -11.22
CA ARG A 324 -15.44 -2.55 -10.76
C ARG A 324 -14.21 -3.28 -11.26
N VAL A 325 -13.75 -2.96 -12.46
CA VAL A 325 -12.63 -3.64 -13.12
C VAL A 325 -11.52 -2.65 -13.42
N LEU A 326 -10.35 -2.85 -12.82
CA LEU A 326 -9.15 -2.10 -13.15
C LEU A 326 -8.24 -2.94 -14.04
N VAL A 327 -8.05 -2.53 -15.28
CA VAL A 327 -7.10 -3.16 -16.21
C VAL A 327 -5.76 -2.47 -16.05
N ALA A 328 -4.69 -3.21 -15.73
CA ALA A 328 -3.40 -2.58 -15.43
C ALA A 328 -2.20 -3.41 -15.88
N THR A 329 -1.08 -2.74 -16.13
CA THR A 329 0.23 -3.39 -16.25
C THR A 329 0.87 -3.56 -14.87
N ASP A 330 1.83 -4.47 -14.74
CA ASP A 330 2.58 -4.66 -13.48
C ASP A 330 3.18 -3.35 -12.98
N VAL A 331 3.88 -2.63 -13.86
CA VAL A 331 4.54 -1.37 -13.51
C VAL A 331 3.54 -0.35 -12.97
N ALA A 332 2.38 -0.25 -13.62
CA ALA A 332 1.38 0.73 -13.25
C ALA A 332 0.60 0.34 -11.98
N ALA A 333 0.52 -0.96 -11.68
CA ALA A 333 -0.16 -1.53 -10.52
C ALA A 333 0.75 -1.76 -9.29
N ARG A 334 2.06 -1.55 -9.42
CA ARG A 334 3.01 -1.57 -8.30
C ARG A 334 2.70 -0.44 -7.30
N GLY A 335 2.86 -0.72 -6.01
CA GLY A 335 2.56 0.24 -4.93
C GLY A 335 1.08 0.64 -4.80
N LEU A 336 0.17 -0.03 -5.51
CA LEU A 336 -1.25 0.14 -5.28
C LEU A 336 -1.65 -0.56 -3.97
N ASP A 337 -1.96 0.24 -2.95
CA ASP A 337 -2.71 -0.18 -1.77
C ASP A 337 -4.19 -0.25 -2.11
N ILE A 338 -4.49 -1.18 -3.00
CA ILE A 338 -5.85 -1.60 -3.26
C ILE A 338 -6.25 -2.48 -2.08
N LYS A 339 -7.28 -2.05 -1.35
CA LYS A 339 -7.97 -2.89 -0.37
C LYS A 339 -8.32 -4.23 -1.01
N GLU A 340 -8.26 -5.29 -0.22
CA GLU A 340 -8.58 -6.67 -0.58
C GLU A 340 -9.55 -6.80 -1.77
N LEU A 341 -9.06 -7.42 -2.85
CA LEU A 341 -9.82 -7.64 -4.08
C LEU A 341 -10.65 -8.91 -3.99
N ALA A 342 -11.86 -8.87 -4.57
CA ALA A 342 -12.69 -10.07 -4.70
C ALA A 342 -12.15 -11.02 -5.78
N LEU A 343 -11.53 -10.48 -6.84
CA LEU A 343 -10.97 -11.26 -7.93
C LEU A 343 -9.69 -10.60 -8.47
N VAL A 344 -8.68 -11.42 -8.74
CA VAL A 344 -7.53 -11.05 -9.59
C VAL A 344 -7.58 -11.89 -10.86
N VAL A 345 -7.45 -11.26 -12.02
CA VAL A 345 -7.33 -11.96 -13.29
C VAL A 345 -5.98 -11.67 -13.93
N ASN A 346 -5.18 -12.71 -14.17
CA ASN A 346 -4.03 -12.63 -15.08
C ASN A 346 -4.55 -12.86 -16.50
N PHE A 347 -4.77 -11.78 -17.25
CA PHE A 347 -5.18 -11.88 -18.65
C PHE A 347 -4.08 -12.53 -19.50
N GLU A 348 -2.83 -12.26 -19.13
CA GLU A 348 -1.64 -12.93 -19.63
C GLU A 348 -0.80 -13.40 -18.46
N LEU A 349 -0.17 -14.56 -18.58
CA LEU A 349 0.78 -15.02 -17.55
C LEU A 349 1.96 -14.05 -17.46
N ALA A 350 2.35 -13.76 -16.22
CA ALA A 350 3.54 -12.98 -15.92
C ALA A 350 4.79 -13.65 -16.49
N PHE A 351 5.80 -12.86 -16.87
CA PHE A 351 7.05 -13.40 -17.39
C PHE A 351 7.81 -14.20 -16.32
N ASP A 352 7.82 -13.69 -15.09
CA ASP A 352 8.52 -14.28 -13.94
C ASP A 352 7.52 -14.79 -12.89
N PRO A 353 7.76 -15.97 -12.28
CA PRO A 353 6.90 -16.52 -11.22
C PRO A 353 6.74 -15.61 -10.00
N GLU A 354 7.81 -14.86 -9.66
CA GLU A 354 7.75 -13.89 -8.58
C GLU A 354 6.73 -12.79 -8.86
N VAL A 355 6.64 -12.31 -10.10
CA VAL A 355 5.63 -11.31 -10.50
C VAL A 355 4.22 -11.90 -10.39
N HIS A 356 4.01 -13.17 -10.77
CA HIS A 356 2.73 -13.87 -10.59
C HIS A 356 2.28 -13.85 -9.12
N VAL A 357 3.16 -14.22 -8.18
CA VAL A 357 2.86 -14.18 -6.73
C VAL A 357 2.43 -12.78 -6.28
N HIS A 358 3.08 -11.74 -6.81
CA HIS A 358 2.76 -10.36 -6.48
C HIS A 358 1.43 -9.86 -7.06
N ARG A 359 1.03 -10.38 -8.23
CA ARG A 359 -0.28 -10.11 -8.83
C ARG A 359 -1.38 -10.75 -8.00
N ILE A 360 -1.27 -12.04 -7.71
CA ILE A 360 -2.32 -12.78 -6.98
C ILE A 360 -2.40 -12.35 -5.51
N GLY A 361 -1.29 -11.91 -4.90
CA GLY A 361 -1.27 -11.35 -3.54
C GLY A 361 -2.01 -10.01 -3.36
N ARG A 362 -2.79 -9.57 -4.36
CA ARG A 362 -3.76 -8.47 -4.27
C ARG A 362 -5.14 -8.93 -3.79
N THR A 363 -5.36 -10.23 -3.69
CA THR A 363 -6.49 -10.89 -3.02
C THR A 363 -5.95 -11.83 -1.93
N GLY A 364 -6.82 -12.36 -1.07
CA GLY A 364 -6.47 -13.19 0.07
C GLY A 364 -5.69 -12.44 1.15
N ARG A 365 -6.05 -11.22 1.56
CA ARG A 365 -5.38 -10.49 2.65
C ARG A 365 -6.19 -10.57 3.95
N ALA A 366 -5.50 -10.53 5.09
CA ALA A 366 -6.12 -10.46 6.43
C ALA A 366 -7.11 -11.61 6.75
N GLY A 367 -6.85 -12.81 6.23
CA GLY A 367 -7.61 -14.03 6.57
C GLY A 367 -8.89 -14.27 5.75
N THR A 368 -9.15 -13.47 4.72
CA THR A 368 -10.24 -13.73 3.76
C THR A 368 -9.79 -14.70 2.66
N GLN A 369 -10.73 -15.49 2.13
CA GLN A 369 -10.49 -16.28 0.92
C GLN A 369 -10.41 -15.34 -0.29
N GLY A 370 -9.41 -15.56 -1.14
CA GLY A 370 -9.21 -14.81 -2.37
C GLY A 370 -9.37 -15.71 -3.60
N LEU A 371 -9.72 -15.14 -4.75
CA LEU A 371 -9.78 -15.87 -6.02
C LEU A 371 -8.84 -15.23 -7.04
N ALA A 372 -7.95 -16.03 -7.60
CA ALA A 372 -7.07 -15.65 -8.68
C ALA A 372 -7.30 -16.54 -9.91
N VAL A 373 -7.62 -15.93 -11.03
CA VAL A 373 -7.87 -16.60 -12.31
C VAL A 373 -6.76 -16.26 -13.28
N SER A 374 -6.18 -17.26 -13.93
CA SER A 374 -5.13 -17.06 -14.92
C SER A 374 -5.52 -17.64 -16.27
N LEU A 375 -5.39 -16.84 -17.32
CA LEU A 375 -5.62 -17.27 -18.70
C LEU A 375 -4.27 -17.67 -19.32
N CYS A 376 -4.19 -18.87 -19.85
CA CYS A 376 -2.97 -19.39 -20.44
C CYS A 376 -3.23 -19.81 -21.89
N THR A 377 -2.44 -19.28 -22.82
CA THR A 377 -2.40 -19.82 -24.19
C THR A 377 -1.33 -20.90 -24.32
N PRO A 378 -1.36 -21.72 -25.38
CA PRO A 378 -0.32 -22.71 -25.62
C PRO A 378 1.11 -22.12 -25.66
N GLN A 379 1.27 -20.87 -26.11
CA GLN A 379 2.58 -20.20 -26.13
C GLN A 379 3.09 -19.80 -24.75
N GLU A 380 2.21 -19.74 -23.75
CA GLU A 380 2.54 -19.36 -22.37
C GLU A 380 2.72 -20.57 -21.45
N MET A 381 2.55 -21.80 -21.95
CA MET A 381 2.61 -23.02 -21.15
C MET A 381 3.95 -23.17 -20.40
N ASN A 382 5.06 -22.75 -21.02
CA ASN A 382 6.36 -22.73 -20.35
C ASN A 382 6.36 -21.82 -19.10
N ARG A 383 5.63 -20.70 -19.13
CA ARG A 383 5.49 -19.81 -17.96
C ARG A 383 4.62 -20.44 -16.87
N ALA A 384 3.57 -21.18 -17.26
CA ALA A 384 2.76 -21.94 -16.32
C ALA A 384 3.61 -22.97 -15.55
N ASN A 385 4.47 -23.72 -16.26
CA ASN A 385 5.39 -24.68 -15.64
C ASN A 385 6.37 -24.00 -14.68
N LEU A 386 6.95 -22.85 -15.06
CA LEU A 386 7.83 -22.08 -14.16
C LEU A 386 7.09 -21.60 -12.90
N ILE A 387 5.80 -21.27 -13.01
CA ILE A 387 4.97 -20.90 -11.87
C ILE A 387 4.70 -22.12 -10.97
N GLU A 388 4.41 -23.29 -11.53
CA GLU A 388 4.27 -24.55 -10.76
C GLU A 388 5.54 -24.86 -9.96
N ASP A 389 6.69 -24.82 -10.64
CA ASP A 389 7.99 -25.12 -10.04
C ASP A 389 8.31 -24.14 -8.89
N TYR A 390 8.06 -22.84 -9.11
CA TYR A 390 8.32 -21.82 -8.10
C TYR A 390 7.39 -21.93 -6.88
N LEU A 391 6.12 -22.26 -7.10
CA LEU A 391 5.14 -22.43 -6.03
C LEU A 391 5.24 -23.79 -5.33
N GLY A 392 5.93 -24.76 -5.93
CA GLY A 392 5.98 -26.14 -5.45
C GLY A 392 4.61 -26.82 -5.44
N MET A 393 3.67 -26.36 -6.28
CA MET A 393 2.30 -26.85 -6.35
C MET A 393 1.89 -27.14 -7.79
N ARG A 394 0.99 -28.11 -7.99
CA ARG A 394 0.37 -28.34 -9.31
C ARG A 394 -0.74 -27.33 -9.55
N ILE A 395 -0.74 -26.75 -10.75
CA ILE A 395 -1.79 -25.86 -11.23
C ILE A 395 -3.09 -26.66 -11.42
N LYS A 396 -4.17 -26.09 -10.91
CA LYS A 396 -5.53 -26.58 -11.14
C LYS A 396 -6.08 -26.02 -12.45
N TRP A 397 -5.96 -26.80 -13.51
CA TRP A 397 -6.61 -26.53 -14.80
C TRP A 397 -8.13 -26.70 -14.68
N THR A 398 -8.86 -25.70 -15.16
CA THR A 398 -10.32 -25.65 -15.14
C THR A 398 -10.83 -25.52 -16.58
N SER A 399 -11.91 -26.22 -16.94
CA SER A 399 -12.47 -26.10 -18.28
C SER A 399 -13.17 -24.76 -18.45
N ALA A 400 -12.97 -24.11 -19.60
CA ALA A 400 -13.71 -22.89 -19.97
C ALA A 400 -15.23 -23.14 -20.05
N ASP A 401 -15.65 -24.38 -20.31
CA ASP A 401 -17.07 -24.77 -20.43
C ASP A 401 -17.88 -24.53 -19.15
N GLU A 402 -17.22 -24.52 -17.98
CA GLU A 402 -17.85 -24.23 -16.70
C GLU A 402 -18.37 -22.79 -16.61
N ILE A 403 -17.74 -21.86 -17.32
CA ILE A 403 -18.03 -20.42 -17.27
C ILE A 403 -18.89 -19.98 -18.46
N SER A 404 -18.66 -20.58 -19.64
CA SER A 404 -19.30 -20.23 -20.93
C SER A 404 -20.83 -20.34 -20.96
N ARG A 405 -21.47 -20.89 -19.92
CA ARG A 405 -22.94 -21.01 -19.80
C ARG A 405 -23.61 -19.80 -19.11
N SER A 406 -22.82 -18.87 -18.61
CA SER A 406 -23.32 -17.68 -17.91
C SER A 406 -23.67 -16.62 -18.96
N GLY A 407 -24.91 -16.13 -18.96
CA GLY A 407 -25.30 -15.02 -19.85
C GLY A 407 -24.45 -13.77 -19.60
N GLU A 408 -24.24 -12.94 -20.63
CA GLU A 408 -23.54 -11.67 -20.47
C GLU A 408 -24.32 -10.74 -19.52
N VAL A 409 -23.69 -10.31 -18.42
CA VAL A 409 -24.30 -9.38 -17.46
C VAL A 409 -23.42 -8.13 -17.36
N ALA A 410 -24.05 -6.96 -17.50
CA ALA A 410 -23.39 -5.68 -17.26
C ALA A 410 -22.92 -5.56 -15.81
N LEU A 411 -21.66 -5.23 -15.61
CA LEU A 411 -21.07 -5.00 -14.29
C LEU A 411 -21.14 -3.51 -13.94
N GLU A 412 -22.31 -3.06 -13.49
CA GLU A 412 -22.49 -1.68 -13.05
C GLU A 412 -21.84 -1.43 -11.67
N PRO A 413 -21.31 -0.22 -11.41
CA PRO A 413 -20.74 0.12 -10.11
C PRO A 413 -21.83 0.50 -9.10
N GLU A 414 -21.64 0.14 -7.82
CA GLU A 414 -22.55 0.51 -6.72
C GLU A 414 -22.46 2.00 -6.36
N MET A 415 -21.26 2.56 -6.52
CA MET A 415 -20.91 3.93 -6.18
C MET A 415 -20.59 4.73 -7.43
N MET A 416 -20.65 6.05 -7.31
CA MET A 416 -20.17 7.02 -8.29
C MET A 416 -19.22 7.98 -7.59
N THR A 417 -18.14 8.39 -8.26
CA THR A 417 -17.18 9.32 -7.69
C THR A 417 -17.48 10.74 -8.16
N LEU A 418 -17.75 11.62 -7.21
CA LEU A 418 -17.91 13.04 -7.44
C LEU A 418 -16.56 13.74 -7.23
N CYS A 419 -16.10 14.50 -8.22
CA CYS A 419 -14.92 15.35 -8.14
C CYS A 419 -15.37 16.79 -7.85
N ILE A 420 -14.81 17.39 -6.80
CA ILE A 420 -15.10 18.75 -6.34
C ILE A 420 -13.84 19.60 -6.49
N ASP A 421 -13.96 20.76 -7.14
CA ASP A 421 -12.89 21.76 -7.29
C ASP A 421 -12.72 22.55 -5.99
N GLY A 422 -12.16 21.86 -4.99
CA GLY A 422 -11.97 22.36 -3.64
C GLY A 422 -11.26 21.36 -2.75
N GLY A 423 -9.93 21.47 -2.67
CA GLY A 423 -9.08 20.61 -1.86
C GLY A 423 -8.51 21.27 -0.59
N ARG A 424 -7.42 20.70 -0.07
CA ARG A 424 -6.72 21.21 1.12
C ARG A 424 -6.28 22.66 0.99
N LYS A 425 -5.82 23.10 -0.20
CA LYS A 425 -5.40 24.50 -0.43
C LYS A 425 -6.57 25.47 -0.34
N ALA A 426 -7.80 25.03 -0.62
CA ALA A 426 -9.01 25.82 -0.43
C ALA A 426 -9.46 25.90 1.04
N LYS A 427 -8.73 25.26 1.98
CA LYS A 427 -9.07 25.10 3.41
C LYS A 427 -10.40 24.38 3.64
N ILE A 428 -10.74 23.45 2.74
CA ILE A 428 -11.89 22.56 2.84
C ILE A 428 -11.44 21.27 3.52
N ARG A 429 -12.24 20.78 4.47
CA ARG A 429 -12.02 19.54 5.22
C ARG A 429 -13.08 18.50 4.84
N PRO A 430 -12.83 17.19 5.06
CA PRO A 430 -13.84 16.15 4.82
C PRO A 430 -15.18 16.42 5.50
N GLY A 431 -15.17 16.92 6.74
CA GLY A 431 -16.39 17.27 7.47
C GLY A 431 -17.21 18.39 6.83
N ASP A 432 -16.56 19.35 6.15
CA ASP A 432 -17.27 20.42 5.43
C ASP A 432 -18.05 19.85 4.23
N ILE A 433 -17.45 18.89 3.53
CA ILE A 433 -18.05 18.21 2.38
C ILE A 433 -19.18 17.30 2.84
N LEU A 434 -18.96 16.52 3.91
CA LEU A 434 -19.97 15.66 4.50
C LEU A 434 -21.18 16.48 4.96
N GLY A 435 -20.96 17.59 5.68
CA GLY A 435 -22.03 18.47 6.15
C GLY A 435 -22.85 19.07 5.00
N ALA A 436 -22.21 19.48 3.90
CA ALA A 436 -22.92 19.98 2.72
C ALA A 436 -23.79 18.90 2.04
N LEU A 437 -23.36 17.64 2.08
CA LEU A 437 -24.11 16.50 1.52
C LEU A 437 -25.25 16.05 2.44
N THR A 438 -25.02 15.96 3.74
CA THR A 438 -26.01 15.42 4.67
C THR A 438 -27.01 16.46 5.15
N GLY A 439 -26.59 17.73 5.25
CA GLY A 439 -27.47 18.85 5.55
C GLY A 439 -28.26 19.24 4.30
N ASP A 440 -27.61 19.99 3.41
CA ASP A 440 -28.33 20.68 2.34
C ASP A 440 -28.86 19.75 1.23
N ALA A 441 -28.17 18.65 0.90
CA ALA A 441 -28.65 17.68 -0.09
C ALA A 441 -29.57 16.59 0.51
N GLY A 442 -29.70 16.52 1.84
CA GLY A 442 -30.48 15.50 2.53
C GLY A 442 -30.03 14.07 2.26
N LEU A 443 -28.74 13.85 1.97
CA LEU A 443 -28.19 12.50 1.90
C LEU A 443 -28.00 11.95 3.32
N THR A 444 -28.24 10.66 3.49
CA THR A 444 -27.86 9.96 4.70
C THR A 444 -26.34 9.71 4.72
N ALA A 445 -25.76 9.57 5.92
CA ALA A 445 -24.34 9.22 6.05
C ALA A 445 -24.00 7.88 5.36
N ALA A 446 -24.96 6.97 5.25
CA ALA A 446 -24.80 5.67 4.57
C ALA A 446 -24.80 5.76 3.03
N GLU A 447 -25.22 6.89 2.46
CA GLU A 447 -25.14 7.17 1.02
C GLU A 447 -23.80 7.81 0.61
N VAL A 448 -23.06 8.35 1.59
CA VAL A 448 -21.77 9.01 1.39
C VAL A 448 -20.66 8.04 1.82
N GLY A 449 -19.84 7.63 0.87
CA GLY A 449 -18.67 6.80 1.12
C GLY A 449 -17.43 7.63 1.46
N LYS A 450 -16.27 7.09 1.08
CA LYS A 450 -14.97 7.70 1.37
C LYS A 450 -14.84 9.10 0.74
N ILE A 451 -14.21 10.00 1.49
CA ILE A 451 -13.83 11.36 1.04
C ILE A 451 -12.30 11.43 0.96
N ASP A 452 -11.77 11.47 -0.26
CA ASP A 452 -10.34 11.61 -0.52
C ASP A 452 -9.99 13.07 -0.81
N MET A 453 -9.14 13.64 0.04
CA MET A 453 -8.70 15.03 -0.10
C MET A 453 -7.39 15.09 -0.88
N PHE A 454 -7.32 15.99 -1.87
CA PHE A 454 -6.12 16.35 -2.61
C PHE A 454 -5.82 17.85 -2.43
N PRO A 455 -4.67 18.38 -2.91
CA PRO A 455 -4.36 19.79 -2.75
C PRO A 455 -5.40 20.72 -3.39
N LEU A 456 -5.80 20.41 -4.63
CA LEU A 456 -6.71 21.24 -5.43
C LEU A 456 -8.13 20.68 -5.50
N HIS A 457 -8.29 19.36 -5.46
CA HIS A 457 -9.58 18.70 -5.59
C HIS A 457 -9.92 17.88 -4.33
N ALA A 458 -11.19 17.53 -4.21
CA ALA A 458 -11.65 16.49 -3.30
C ALA A 458 -12.52 15.51 -4.09
N TYR A 459 -12.44 14.24 -3.74
CA TYR A 459 -13.25 13.19 -4.36
C TYR A 459 -14.12 12.53 -3.30
N VAL A 460 -15.38 12.28 -3.64
CA VAL A 460 -16.35 11.69 -2.75
C VAL A 460 -17.04 10.52 -3.43
N ALA A 461 -17.02 9.35 -2.81
CA ALA A 461 -17.86 8.24 -3.21
C ALA A 461 -19.31 8.51 -2.81
N ILE A 462 -20.25 8.42 -3.72
CA ILE A 462 -21.70 8.57 -3.47
C ILE A 462 -22.41 7.35 -4.05
N ARG A 463 -23.42 6.79 -3.36
CA ARG A 463 -24.25 5.72 -3.95
C ARG A 463 -24.83 6.16 -5.29
N LYS A 464 -24.84 5.25 -6.27
CA LYS A 464 -25.28 5.56 -7.65
C LYS A 464 -26.66 6.22 -7.71
N ALA A 465 -27.62 5.75 -6.90
CA ALA A 465 -28.97 6.31 -6.81
C ALA A 465 -28.99 7.79 -6.36
N SER A 466 -28.02 8.20 -5.55
CA SER A 466 -27.95 9.52 -4.91
C SER A 466 -27.01 10.50 -5.62
N ALA A 467 -26.24 10.00 -6.60
CA ALA A 467 -25.18 10.75 -7.28
C ALA A 467 -25.68 12.00 -8.01
N LYS A 468 -26.84 11.92 -8.68
CA LYS A 468 -27.44 13.08 -9.38
C LYS A 468 -27.84 14.18 -8.40
N ARG A 469 -28.44 13.80 -7.27
CA ARG A 469 -28.84 14.72 -6.19
C ARG A 469 -27.62 15.41 -5.57
N ALA A 470 -26.59 14.64 -5.25
CA ALA A 470 -25.32 15.18 -4.74
C ALA A 470 -24.68 16.18 -5.72
N LEU A 471 -24.64 15.87 -7.02
CA LEU A 471 -24.08 16.76 -8.04
C LEU A 471 -24.85 18.09 -8.13
N GLN A 472 -26.19 18.03 -8.16
CA GLN A 472 -27.04 19.21 -8.22
C GLN A 472 -26.84 20.13 -7.00
N GLN A 473 -26.63 19.55 -5.82
CA GLN A 473 -26.34 20.35 -4.63
C GLN A 473 -25.06 21.16 -4.79
N PHE A 474 -23.97 20.56 -5.26
CA PHE A 474 -22.72 21.32 -5.40
C PHE A 474 -22.72 22.29 -6.57
N GLN A 475 -23.54 22.05 -7.60
CA GLN A 475 -23.73 23.03 -8.68
C GLN A 475 -24.48 24.29 -8.24
N LYS A 476 -25.34 24.20 -7.21
CA LYS A 476 -26.18 25.30 -6.71
C LYS A 476 -25.72 25.87 -5.36
N GLY A 477 -25.05 25.06 -4.55
CA GLY A 477 -24.71 25.33 -3.17
C GLY A 477 -23.29 25.87 -2.97
N LYS A 478 -22.94 26.07 -1.70
CA LYS A 478 -21.62 26.54 -1.28
C LYS A 478 -21.06 25.59 -0.22
N ILE A 479 -19.78 25.28 -0.31
CA ILE A 479 -19.05 24.59 0.77
C ILE A 479 -18.36 25.68 1.58
N LYS A 480 -18.75 25.85 2.85
CA LYS A 480 -18.17 26.87 3.74
C LYS A 480 -18.22 28.27 3.12
N GLY A 481 -19.35 28.63 2.51
CA GLY A 481 -19.55 29.92 1.85
C GLY A 481 -18.81 30.11 0.51
N LYS A 482 -18.07 29.11 0.02
CA LYS A 482 -17.38 29.13 -1.27
C LYS A 482 -18.14 28.34 -2.33
N SER A 483 -18.28 28.89 -3.53
CA SER A 483 -18.78 28.12 -4.67
C SER A 483 -17.68 27.17 -5.15
N CYS A 484 -18.03 25.89 -5.25
CA CYS A 484 -17.14 24.86 -5.76
C CYS A 484 -17.79 24.20 -6.96
N LYS A 485 -17.07 24.09 -8.08
CA LYS A 485 -17.55 23.29 -9.21
C LYS A 485 -17.44 21.81 -8.85
N ALA A 486 -18.43 21.03 -9.27
CA ALA A 486 -18.40 19.58 -9.11
C ALA A 486 -18.81 18.87 -10.39
N ARG A 487 -18.23 17.68 -10.62
CA ARG A 487 -18.56 16.81 -11.74
C ARG A 487 -18.51 15.34 -11.31
N LEU A 488 -19.39 14.51 -11.85
CA LEU A 488 -19.26 13.06 -11.72
C LEU A 488 -18.15 12.58 -12.66
N LEU A 489 -17.25 11.75 -12.14
CA LEU A 489 -16.29 11.05 -12.97
C LEU A 489 -17.01 9.92 -13.70
N LYS A 490 -16.79 9.82 -15.01
CA LYS A 490 -17.32 8.76 -15.87
C LYS A 490 -16.23 7.77 -16.19
#